data_AF-A0A017HDK9-F1
#
_entry.id   AF-A0A017HDK9-F1
#
_cell.length_a   1.000
_cell.length_b   1.000
_cell.length_c   1.000
_cell.angle_alpha   90.00
_cell.angle_beta   90.00
_cell.angle_gamma   90.00
#
_symmetry.space_group_name_H-M   'P 1'
#
loop_
_entity.id
_entity.type
_entity.pdbx_description
1 polymer ?
#
loop_
_entity_poly.entity_id
_entity_poly.type
_entity_poly.pdbx_seq_one_letter_code
_entity_poly.pdbx_strand_id
1 'polypeptide(L)'
;MLSRLTALALAAGLGLSACAPPVVVATGPQRTTTVTRPGSPAPADVRISKGPGAVTDPAAARSAARNFVAVVERLEPVAEQVCRVNAPQLDCDFRIVVDDRPGQPANAFQTRDAQGRPLLAFTVALLNEVRNADELAFVLSHEAAHHIAGHLDRQSRNAAIGATVFGQLATGLGGGNEGLVRTAQQIGAGVGARSYSKEFELEADALGATIAKRAGYDPVRGAQFFLRIPDPGDRFLGTHPPNAQRMEIVRRTAAGL
;
A
#
# COMPACT_ATOMS: atom_id res chain seq x y z
N MET A 1 25.78 -44.37 35.79
CA MET A 1 24.68 -44.96 34.97
C MET A 1 23.77 -43.83 34.51
N LEU A 2 23.64 -43.67 33.18
CA LEU A 2 22.66 -42.92 32.37
C LEU A 2 22.54 -41.39 32.64
N SER A 3 23.00 -40.44 31.81
CA SER A 3 23.00 -40.20 30.35
C SER A 3 21.73 -39.51 29.80
N ARG A 4 21.94 -38.23 29.38
CA ARG A 4 21.37 -37.47 28.23
C ARG A 4 19.85 -37.26 28.09
N LEU A 5 19.42 -36.01 27.84
CA LEU A 5 19.03 -35.50 26.51
C LEU A 5 18.48 -34.06 26.57
N THR A 6 19.22 -33.16 25.92
CA THR A 6 18.77 -31.88 25.35
C THR A 6 17.69 -32.09 24.28
N ALA A 7 16.66 -31.26 24.26
CA ALA A 7 15.83 -31.03 23.07
C ALA A 7 15.53 -29.53 22.93
N LEU A 8 16.24 -28.94 21.95
CA LEU A 8 16.08 -27.60 21.42
C LEU A 8 14.84 -27.61 20.51
N ALA A 9 13.79 -26.86 20.84
CA ALA A 9 12.65 -26.67 19.95
C ALA A 9 12.89 -25.46 19.04
N LEU A 10 13.25 -25.73 17.79
CA LEU A 10 13.21 -24.75 16.71
C LEU A 10 11.75 -24.31 16.48
N ALA A 11 11.45 -23.03 16.69
CA ALA A 11 10.24 -22.41 16.18
C ALA A 11 10.46 -22.04 14.71
N ALA A 12 9.96 -22.88 13.79
CA ALA A 12 9.91 -22.58 12.37
C ALA A 12 8.79 -21.56 12.10
N GLY A 13 9.15 -20.37 11.65
CA GLY A 13 8.22 -19.34 11.19
C GLY A 13 7.51 -19.78 9.91
N LEU A 14 6.18 -19.86 9.97
CA LEU A 14 5.32 -20.00 8.80
C LEU A 14 4.92 -18.60 8.34
N GLY A 15 5.65 -18.09 7.33
CA GLY A 15 5.25 -16.93 6.56
C GLY A 15 4.03 -17.27 5.71
N LEU A 16 2.88 -16.71 6.07
CA LEU A 16 1.66 -16.76 5.26
C LEU A 16 1.78 -15.74 4.12
N SER A 17 2.33 -16.18 2.99
CA SER A 17 2.19 -15.51 1.69
C SER A 17 0.80 -15.82 1.14
N ALA A 18 -0.08 -14.82 1.10
CA ALA A 18 -1.42 -14.94 0.53
C ALA A 18 -1.42 -14.50 -0.93
N CYS A 19 -1.26 -15.45 -1.86
CA CYS A 19 -1.65 -15.28 -3.25
C CYS A 19 -2.63 -16.41 -3.61
N ALA A 20 -3.92 -16.10 -3.66
CA ALA A 20 -4.92 -17.00 -4.21
C ALA A 20 -4.93 -16.87 -5.75
N PRO A 21 -5.00 -17.98 -6.52
CA PRO A 21 -5.10 -17.92 -7.98
C PRO A 21 -6.53 -17.52 -8.41
N PRO A 22 -6.69 -16.87 -9.58
CA PRO A 22 -8.00 -16.54 -10.11
C PRO A 22 -8.71 -17.77 -10.67
N VAL A 23 -10.00 -17.88 -10.37
CA VAL A 23 -10.94 -18.82 -10.97
C VAL A 23 -11.26 -18.34 -12.39
N VAL A 24 -10.94 -19.15 -13.39
CA VAL A 24 -11.31 -18.91 -14.79
C VAL A 24 -12.71 -19.47 -15.03
N VAL A 25 -13.69 -18.59 -15.27
CA VAL A 25 -15.01 -18.96 -15.79
C VAL A 25 -14.96 -18.86 -17.31
N ALA A 26 -15.08 -20.00 -18.00
CA ALA A 26 -15.18 -20.06 -19.44
C ALA A 26 -16.63 -19.72 -19.88
N THR A 27 -16.79 -18.72 -20.74
CA THR A 27 -18.02 -18.49 -21.52
C THR A 27 -17.68 -18.37 -23.00
N GLY A 28 -18.51 -19.01 -23.83
CA GLY A 28 -18.22 -19.41 -25.21
C GLY A 28 -18.23 -18.32 -26.29
N PRO A 29 -18.17 -18.73 -27.58
CA PRO A 29 -17.82 -17.85 -28.68
C PRO A 29 -19.01 -17.01 -29.16
N GLN A 30 -18.88 -15.68 -29.12
CA GLN A 30 -19.81 -14.76 -29.78
C GLN A 30 -19.35 -14.48 -31.22
N ARG A 31 -20.28 -14.68 -32.16
CA ARG A 31 -20.13 -14.35 -33.58
C ARG A 31 -20.05 -12.83 -33.76
N THR A 32 -19.01 -12.37 -34.43
CA THR A 32 -18.84 -10.97 -34.86
C THR A 32 -19.43 -10.79 -36.25
N THR A 33 -20.47 -9.98 -36.37
CA THR A 33 -20.96 -9.46 -37.66
C THR A 33 -20.28 -8.14 -37.96
N THR A 34 -19.46 -8.11 -39.01
CA THR A 34 -18.76 -6.90 -39.49
C THR A 34 -19.68 -6.09 -40.39
N VAL A 35 -20.03 -4.86 -40.00
CA VAL A 35 -20.68 -3.87 -40.86
C VAL A 35 -19.61 -2.88 -41.32
N THR A 36 -19.28 -2.89 -42.60
CA THR A 36 -18.27 -2.03 -43.22
C THR A 36 -18.91 -0.73 -43.69
N ARG A 37 -18.44 0.43 -43.20
CA ARG A 37 -18.76 1.76 -43.75
C ARG A 37 -17.49 2.42 -44.30
N PRO A 38 -17.46 2.95 -45.53
CA PRO A 38 -16.28 3.60 -46.08
C PRO A 38 -16.21 5.09 -45.70
N GLY A 39 -14.99 5.59 -45.46
CA GLY A 39 -14.65 7.01 -45.52
C GLY A 39 -14.57 7.76 -44.18
N SER A 40 -13.41 7.70 -43.51
CA SER A 40 -12.86 8.78 -42.68
C SER A 40 -11.35 8.54 -42.50
N PRO A 41 -10.52 9.61 -42.49
CA PRO A 41 -9.07 9.48 -42.53
C PRO A 41 -8.51 8.85 -41.25
N ALA A 42 -7.47 8.04 -41.40
CA ALA A 42 -6.84 7.28 -40.33
C ALA A 42 -6.37 8.21 -39.20
N PRO A 43 -6.77 7.98 -37.93
CA PRO A 43 -6.06 8.56 -36.81
C PRO A 43 -4.68 7.90 -36.74
N ALA A 44 -3.65 8.75 -36.66
CA ALA A 44 -2.25 8.39 -36.58
C ALA A 44 -2.01 7.22 -35.62
N ASP A 45 -1.12 6.31 -36.01
CA ASP A 45 -0.63 5.21 -35.18
C ASP A 45 -0.22 5.74 -33.81
N VAL A 46 -1.11 5.60 -32.82
CA VAL A 46 -0.73 5.70 -31.42
C VAL A 46 0.10 4.45 -31.16
N ARG A 47 1.41 4.61 -31.33
CA ARG A 47 2.37 3.67 -30.75
C ARG A 47 2.18 3.77 -29.25
N ILE A 48 1.40 2.84 -28.69
CA ILE A 48 1.49 2.49 -27.28
C ILE A 48 2.96 2.09 -27.09
N SER A 49 3.74 2.99 -26.50
CA SER A 49 5.08 2.69 -26.05
C SER A 49 4.97 1.57 -25.03
N LYS A 50 5.15 0.35 -25.51
CA LYS A 50 5.43 -0.84 -24.72
C LYS A 50 6.51 -0.43 -23.72
N GLY A 51 6.19 -0.38 -22.43
CA GLY A 51 7.22 -0.14 -21.42
C GLY A 51 8.28 -1.24 -21.50
N PRO A 52 9.56 -0.87 -21.34
CA PRO A 52 10.47 -1.83 -20.74
C PRO A 52 11.49 -1.17 -19.82
N GLY A 53 11.68 -1.81 -18.67
CA GLY A 53 13.02 -2.03 -18.14
C GLY A 53 13.56 -0.95 -17.22
N ALA A 54 14.41 -1.43 -16.31
CA ALA A 54 15.30 -0.63 -15.49
C ALA A 54 15.88 0.54 -16.27
N VAL A 55 16.07 1.67 -15.58
CA VAL A 55 16.74 2.86 -16.11
C VAL A 55 18.05 2.43 -16.79
N THR A 56 18.05 2.37 -18.11
CA THR A 56 19.23 1.94 -18.89
C THR A 56 20.26 3.06 -19.01
N ASP A 57 19.93 4.28 -18.56
CA ASP A 57 20.84 5.42 -18.47
C ASP A 57 21.37 5.58 -17.04
N PRO A 58 22.66 5.28 -16.80
CA PRO A 58 23.31 5.48 -15.51
C PRO A 58 23.22 6.92 -14.97
N ALA A 59 23.10 7.94 -15.84
CA ALA A 59 22.98 9.33 -15.41
C ALA A 59 21.57 9.62 -14.85
N ALA A 60 20.52 9.17 -15.54
CA ALA A 60 19.14 9.27 -15.06
C ALA A 60 18.95 8.54 -13.72
N ALA A 61 19.51 7.33 -13.56
CA ALA A 61 19.44 6.58 -12.31
C ALA A 61 20.11 7.32 -11.15
N ARG A 62 21.29 7.90 -11.38
CA ARG A 62 21.99 8.74 -10.39
C ARG A 62 21.19 9.98 -10.01
N SER A 63 20.50 10.61 -10.97
CA SER A 63 19.64 11.76 -10.70
C SER A 63 18.42 11.39 -9.87
N ALA A 64 17.75 10.27 -10.17
CA ALA A 64 16.63 9.76 -9.39
C ALA A 64 17.05 9.45 -7.93
N ALA A 65 18.20 8.80 -7.75
CA ALA A 65 18.75 8.51 -6.42
C ALA A 65 19.06 9.80 -5.62
N ARG A 66 19.68 10.82 -6.25
CA ARG A 66 19.93 12.11 -5.58
C ARG A 66 18.63 12.81 -5.19
N ASN A 67 17.63 12.80 -6.06
CA ASN A 67 16.32 13.39 -5.76
C ASN A 67 15.64 12.66 -4.60
N PHE A 68 15.74 11.33 -4.56
CA PHE A 68 15.21 10.52 -3.47
C PHE A 68 15.85 10.88 -2.13
N VAL A 69 17.18 10.88 -2.07
CA VAL A 69 17.93 11.24 -0.86
C VAL A 69 17.58 12.65 -0.39
N ALA A 70 17.54 13.63 -1.30
CA ALA A 70 17.21 15.01 -0.94
C ALA A 70 15.79 15.17 -0.36
N VAL A 71 14.82 14.38 -0.84
CA VAL A 71 13.47 14.36 -0.27
C VAL A 71 13.47 13.70 1.11
N VAL A 72 14.14 12.56 1.27
CA VAL A 72 14.23 11.86 2.55
C VAL A 72 14.89 12.74 3.61
N GLU A 73 16.06 13.32 3.34
CA GLU A 73 16.80 14.16 4.29
C GLU A 73 15.99 15.36 4.79
N ARG A 74 15.12 15.91 3.93
CA ARG A 74 14.27 17.05 4.28
C ARG A 74 12.99 16.65 5.02
N LEU A 75 12.40 15.53 4.63
CA LEU A 75 11.07 15.12 5.11
C LEU A 75 11.15 14.30 6.39
N GLU A 76 12.10 13.37 6.48
CA GLU A 76 12.20 12.43 7.60
C GLU A 76 12.20 13.14 8.97
N PRO A 77 13.06 14.16 9.24
CA PRO A 77 13.03 14.85 10.54
C PRO A 77 11.67 15.48 10.88
N VAL A 78 10.93 15.93 9.87
CA VAL A 78 9.59 16.52 10.03
C VAL A 78 8.57 15.43 10.34
N ALA A 79 8.61 14.30 9.62
CA ALA A 79 7.73 13.16 9.88
C ALA A 79 7.97 12.61 11.29
N GLU A 80 9.21 12.47 11.72
CA GLU A 80 9.53 12.02 13.08
C GLU A 80 9.04 13.02 14.13
N GLN A 81 9.18 14.32 13.88
CA GLN A 81 8.68 15.33 14.81
C GLN A 81 7.16 15.28 14.93
N VAL A 82 6.45 15.11 13.82
CA VAL A 82 5.00 14.92 13.81
C VAL A 82 4.62 13.64 14.55
N CYS A 83 5.37 12.54 14.36
CA CYS A 83 5.19 11.29 15.08
C CYS A 83 5.33 11.48 16.59
N ARG A 84 6.42 12.11 17.05
CA ARG A 84 6.69 12.33 18.48
C ARG A 84 5.61 13.18 19.16
N VAL A 85 5.00 14.11 18.43
CA VAL A 85 3.92 14.95 18.95
C VAL A 85 2.58 14.22 18.96
N ASN A 86 2.22 13.53 17.89
CA ASN A 86 0.89 12.95 17.72
C ASN A 86 0.77 11.54 18.31
N ALA A 87 1.87 10.82 18.42
CA ALA A 87 1.93 9.43 18.83
C ALA A 87 3.19 9.14 19.68
N PRO A 88 3.37 9.82 20.82
CA PRO A 88 4.58 9.72 21.65
C PRO A 88 4.88 8.31 22.18
N GLN A 89 3.89 7.42 22.15
CA GLN A 89 4.03 6.02 22.53
C GLN A 89 4.67 5.13 21.44
N LEU A 90 4.76 5.61 20.20
CA LEU A 90 5.32 4.84 19.08
C LEU A 90 6.83 5.08 18.96
N ASP A 91 7.53 4.09 18.39
CA ASP A 91 8.86 4.32 17.83
C ASP A 91 8.72 5.23 16.61
N CYS A 92 9.43 6.36 16.61
CA CYS A 92 9.36 7.38 15.56
C CYS A 92 10.63 7.43 14.72
N ASP A 93 11.60 6.53 14.92
CA ASP A 93 12.83 6.43 14.13
C ASP A 93 12.55 5.63 12.85
N PHE A 94 12.18 6.33 11.76
CA PHE A 94 11.82 5.67 10.51
C PHE A 94 13.03 5.01 9.85
N ARG A 95 12.85 3.81 9.31
CA ARG A 95 13.81 3.16 8.43
C ARG A 95 13.30 3.23 7.00
N ILE A 96 13.86 4.12 6.20
CA ILE A 96 13.45 4.31 4.81
C ILE A 96 14.36 3.49 3.89
N VAL A 97 13.79 2.62 3.07
CA VAL A 97 14.55 1.70 2.21
C VAL A 97 14.03 1.67 0.78
N VAL A 98 14.92 1.36 -0.15
CA VAL A 98 14.57 1.09 -1.55
C VAL A 98 14.65 -0.42 -1.80
N ASP A 99 13.57 -1.00 -2.30
CA ASP A 99 13.51 -2.36 -2.82
C ASP A 99 13.95 -2.37 -4.29
N ASP A 100 15.19 -2.81 -4.50
CA ASP A 100 15.87 -2.89 -5.79
C ASP A 100 15.77 -4.27 -6.45
N ARG A 101 15.01 -5.20 -5.85
CA ARG A 101 14.83 -6.54 -6.42
C ARG A 101 14.21 -6.41 -7.82
N PRO A 102 14.74 -7.15 -8.82
CA PRO A 102 14.26 -7.06 -10.18
C PRO A 102 12.82 -7.59 -10.29
N GLY A 103 12.00 -6.92 -11.11
CA GLY A 103 10.64 -7.37 -11.40
C GLY A 103 9.57 -6.97 -10.37
N GLN A 104 9.94 -6.22 -9.32
CA GLN A 104 8.98 -5.68 -8.38
C GLN A 104 8.05 -4.66 -9.06
N PRO A 105 6.73 -4.72 -8.84
CA PRO A 105 5.80 -3.72 -9.37
C PRO A 105 5.99 -2.37 -8.67
N ALA A 106 5.49 -1.29 -9.26
CA ALA A 106 5.47 0.02 -8.62
C ALA A 106 4.64 -0.03 -7.33
N ASN A 107 5.30 0.17 -6.20
CA ASN A 107 4.70 0.18 -4.88
C ASN A 107 5.53 0.99 -3.87
N ALA A 108 4.86 1.54 -2.85
CA ALA A 108 5.41 1.95 -1.57
C ALA A 108 4.56 1.35 -0.45
N PHE A 109 5.16 1.07 0.71
CA PHE A 109 4.40 0.56 1.85
C PHE A 109 5.12 0.79 3.18
N GLN A 110 4.30 0.84 4.23
CA GLN A 110 4.70 0.86 5.62
C GLN A 110 4.67 -0.55 6.25
N THR A 111 5.68 -0.88 7.06
CA THR A 111 5.75 -2.11 7.87
C THR A 111 6.69 -1.92 9.07
N ARG A 112 7.13 -3.01 9.70
CA ARG A 112 8.17 -3.01 10.74
C ARG A 112 9.30 -3.97 10.37
N ASP A 113 10.53 -3.63 10.72
CA ASP A 113 11.65 -4.57 10.58
C ASP A 113 11.63 -5.65 11.68
N ALA A 114 12.63 -6.54 11.67
CA ALA A 114 12.71 -7.65 12.62
C ALA A 114 12.87 -7.19 14.09
N GLN A 115 13.27 -5.94 14.32
CA GLN A 115 13.42 -5.33 15.63
C GLN A 115 12.18 -4.52 16.04
N GLY A 116 11.18 -4.41 15.16
CA GLY A 116 9.96 -3.66 15.40
C GLY A 116 10.03 -2.18 14.99
N ARG A 117 11.16 -1.72 14.44
CA ARG A 117 11.37 -0.34 13.99
C ARG A 117 10.48 -0.08 12.77
N PRO A 118 9.81 1.08 12.67
CA PRO A 118 9.00 1.42 11.51
C PRO A 118 9.84 1.43 10.23
N LEU A 119 9.40 0.70 9.21
CA LEU A 119 10.07 0.59 7.92
C LEU A 119 9.17 1.10 6.82
N LEU A 120 9.66 2.06 6.04
CA LEU A 120 8.98 2.61 4.86
C LEU A 120 9.75 2.15 3.62
N ALA A 121 9.14 1.31 2.79
CA ALA A 121 9.78 0.70 1.63
C ALA A 121 9.26 1.29 0.32
N PHE A 122 10.17 1.53 -0.62
CA PHE A 122 9.88 2.06 -1.95
C PHE A 122 10.49 1.16 -3.01
N THR A 123 9.71 0.73 -3.99
CA THR A 123 10.25 -0.03 -5.12
C THR A 123 10.95 0.89 -6.12
N VAL A 124 11.99 0.40 -6.80
CA VAL A 124 12.61 1.13 -7.92
C VAL A 124 11.58 1.47 -9.01
N ALA A 125 10.61 0.59 -9.26
CA ALA A 125 9.54 0.82 -10.23
C ALA A 125 8.70 2.06 -9.87
N LEU A 126 8.31 2.22 -8.59
CA LEU A 126 7.59 3.42 -8.15
C LEU A 126 8.44 4.68 -8.29
N LEU A 127 9.72 4.62 -7.90
CA LEU A 127 10.62 5.77 -8.01
C LEU A 127 10.78 6.26 -9.46
N ASN A 128 10.66 5.35 -10.44
CA ASN A 128 10.66 5.69 -11.86
C ASN A 128 9.33 6.30 -12.35
N GLU A 129 8.23 6.12 -11.62
CA GLU A 129 6.92 6.71 -11.95
C GLU A 129 6.71 8.10 -11.36
N VAL A 130 7.48 8.46 -10.32
CA VAL A 130 7.42 9.78 -9.70
C VAL A 130 8.08 10.82 -10.61
N ARG A 131 7.39 11.95 -10.84
CA ARG A 131 7.77 12.98 -11.81
C ARG A 131 8.42 14.21 -11.20
N ASN A 132 8.27 14.41 -9.89
CA ASN A 132 8.81 15.56 -9.19
C ASN A 132 8.96 15.30 -7.68
N ALA A 133 9.66 16.19 -6.99
CA ALA A 133 9.93 16.06 -5.55
C ALA A 133 8.67 16.15 -4.68
N ASP A 134 7.66 16.92 -5.08
CA ASP A 134 6.39 17.04 -4.32
C ASP A 134 5.63 15.71 -4.32
N GLU A 135 5.60 15.01 -5.47
CA GLU A 135 4.99 13.67 -5.56
C GLU A 135 5.73 12.65 -4.69
N LEU A 136 7.07 12.63 -4.72
CA LEU A 136 7.85 11.73 -3.86
C LEU A 136 7.62 12.05 -2.38
N ALA A 137 7.66 13.33 -2.03
CA ALA A 137 7.46 13.80 -0.67
C ALA A 137 6.06 13.44 -0.15
N PHE A 138 5.05 13.53 -1.00
CA PHE A 138 3.70 13.18 -0.61
C PHE A 138 3.53 11.67 -0.39
N VAL A 139 4.09 10.81 -1.25
CA VAL A 139 4.08 9.34 -1.02
C VAL A 139 4.84 8.98 0.25
N LEU A 140 6.02 9.55 0.48
CA LEU A 140 6.77 9.31 1.72
C LEU A 140 6.01 9.77 2.97
N SER A 141 5.37 10.94 2.89
CA SER A 141 4.53 11.44 3.98
C SER A 141 3.32 10.55 4.25
N HIS A 142 2.73 9.97 3.20
CA HIS A 142 1.60 9.04 3.29
C HIS A 142 2.00 7.75 4.02
N GLU A 143 3.13 7.14 3.65
CA GLU A 143 3.63 5.95 4.36
C GLU A 143 3.99 6.23 5.83
N ALA A 144 4.60 7.39 6.11
CA ALA A 144 4.85 7.82 7.48
C ALA A 144 3.54 8.02 8.26
N ALA A 145 2.51 8.59 7.62
CA ALA A 145 1.21 8.80 8.23
C ALA A 145 0.50 7.48 8.60
N HIS A 146 0.65 6.41 7.80
CA HIS A 146 0.13 5.09 8.18
C HIS A 146 0.70 4.57 9.50
N HIS A 147 2.00 4.78 9.71
CA HIS A 147 2.65 4.41 10.97
C HIS A 147 2.17 5.28 12.13
N ILE A 148 2.17 6.61 11.94
CA ILE A 148 1.78 7.56 13.00
C ILE A 148 0.32 7.35 13.45
N ALA A 149 -0.57 7.03 12.51
CA ALA A 149 -1.97 6.74 12.79
C ALA A 149 -2.22 5.30 13.31
N GLY A 150 -1.16 4.48 13.42
CA GLY A 150 -1.22 3.11 13.92
C GLY A 150 -2.05 2.17 13.03
N HIS A 151 -2.10 2.41 11.73
CA HIS A 151 -2.99 1.68 10.82
C HIS A 151 -2.71 0.18 10.77
N LEU A 152 -1.44 -0.24 10.82
CA LEU A 152 -1.08 -1.66 10.86
C LEU A 152 -1.66 -2.38 12.08
N ASP A 153 -1.52 -1.79 13.27
CA ASP A 153 -2.00 -2.38 14.52
C ASP A 153 -3.53 -2.34 14.60
N ARG A 154 -4.16 -1.26 14.11
CA ARG A 154 -5.62 -1.13 13.98
C ARG A 154 -6.18 -2.16 13.03
N GLN A 155 -5.53 -2.38 11.88
CA GLN A 155 -5.92 -3.38 10.90
C GLN A 155 -5.81 -4.80 11.46
N SER A 156 -4.69 -5.12 12.13
CA SER A 156 -4.50 -6.42 12.79
C SER A 156 -5.56 -6.68 13.87
N ARG A 157 -5.90 -5.66 14.66
CA ARG A 157 -6.97 -5.76 15.66
C ARG A 157 -8.33 -5.98 15.02
N ASN A 158 -8.66 -5.26 13.94
CA ASN A 158 -9.93 -5.44 13.23
C ASN A 158 -10.02 -6.85 12.64
N ALA A 159 -8.92 -7.39 12.11
CA ALA A 159 -8.84 -8.77 11.65
C ALA A 159 -9.11 -9.77 12.79
N ALA A 160 -8.47 -9.59 13.96
CA ALA A 160 -8.68 -10.46 15.12
C ALA A 160 -10.13 -10.43 15.63
N ILE A 161 -10.75 -9.23 15.67
CA ILE A 161 -12.16 -9.07 16.03
C ILE A 161 -13.05 -9.80 15.02
N GLY A 162 -12.84 -9.58 13.72
CA GLY A 162 -13.60 -10.24 12.67
C GLY A 162 -13.50 -11.77 12.74
N ALA A 163 -12.28 -12.29 12.96
CA ALA A 163 -12.06 -13.72 13.15
C ALA A 163 -12.86 -14.28 14.34
N THR A 164 -12.83 -13.57 15.47
CA THR A 164 -13.53 -13.97 16.70
C THR A 164 -15.04 -14.01 16.48
N VAL A 165 -15.61 -12.96 15.91
CA VAL A 165 -17.06 -12.86 15.64
C VAL A 165 -17.53 -13.99 14.73
N PHE A 166 -16.83 -14.21 13.61
CA PHE A 166 -17.22 -15.27 12.66
C PHE A 166 -17.01 -16.68 13.24
N GLY A 167 -15.94 -16.89 14.02
CA GLY A 167 -15.71 -18.16 14.70
C GLY A 167 -16.81 -18.50 15.71
N GLN A 168 -17.27 -17.51 16.48
CA GLN A 168 -18.39 -17.68 17.43
C GLN A 168 -19.70 -18.02 16.72
N LEU A 169 -20.01 -17.33 15.63
CA LEU A 169 -21.19 -17.62 14.80
C LEU A 169 -21.14 -19.04 14.24
N ALA A 170 -20.01 -19.45 13.67
CA ALA A 170 -19.83 -20.80 13.14
C ALA A 170 -19.91 -21.89 14.21
N THR A 171 -19.44 -21.61 15.43
CA THR A 171 -19.55 -22.54 16.57
C THR A 171 -21.02 -22.79 16.93
N GLY A 172 -21.83 -21.72 16.99
CA GLY A 172 -23.26 -21.81 17.29
C GLY A 172 -24.08 -22.50 16.20
N LEU A 173 -23.74 -22.29 14.92
CA LEU A 173 -24.48 -22.84 13.77
C LEU A 173 -24.03 -24.25 13.37
N GLY A 174 -22.75 -24.57 13.54
CA GLY A 174 -22.12 -25.80 13.03
C GLY A 174 -21.83 -26.86 14.08
N GLY A 175 -22.35 -26.70 15.31
CA GLY A 175 -22.21 -27.69 16.39
C GLY A 175 -20.76 -27.98 16.80
N GLY A 176 -19.86 -27.01 16.66
CA GLY A 176 -18.45 -27.18 17.03
C GLY A 176 -17.57 -27.89 16.00
N ASN A 177 -18.00 -28.02 14.73
CA ASN A 177 -17.11 -28.50 13.66
C ASN A 177 -15.89 -27.58 13.51
N GLU A 178 -14.71 -28.05 13.91
CA GLU A 178 -13.50 -27.22 13.94
C GLU A 178 -13.08 -26.70 12.56
N GLY A 179 -13.30 -27.49 11.50
CA GLY A 179 -12.97 -27.09 10.13
C GLY A 179 -13.80 -25.90 9.66
N LEU A 180 -15.10 -25.92 9.98
CA LEU A 180 -16.01 -24.82 9.70
C LEU A 180 -15.65 -23.58 10.52
N VAL A 181 -15.34 -23.74 11.81
CA VAL A 181 -14.93 -22.63 12.69
C VAL A 181 -13.66 -21.97 12.17
N ARG A 182 -12.63 -22.73 11.79
CA ARG A 182 -11.39 -22.18 11.23
C ARG A 182 -11.63 -21.43 9.92
N THR A 183 -12.46 -21.99 9.03
CA THR A 183 -12.82 -21.33 7.77
C THR A 183 -13.54 -20.01 8.03
N ALA A 184 -14.49 -20.00 8.96
CA ALA A 184 -15.20 -18.80 9.35
C ALA A 184 -14.27 -17.75 9.97
N GLN A 185 -13.33 -18.16 10.84
CA GLN A 185 -12.32 -17.27 11.41
C GLN A 185 -11.45 -16.61 10.31
N GLN A 186 -11.02 -17.35 9.30
CA GLN A 186 -10.23 -16.80 8.19
C GLN A 186 -11.03 -15.79 7.37
N ILE A 187 -12.30 -16.09 7.07
CA ILE A 187 -13.20 -15.15 6.39
C ILE A 187 -13.39 -13.89 7.24
N GLY A 188 -13.70 -14.08 8.53
CA GLY A 188 -13.87 -12.99 9.48
C GLY A 188 -12.63 -12.11 9.59
N ALA A 189 -11.44 -12.70 9.62
CA ALA A 189 -10.17 -11.97 9.62
C ALA A 189 -10.03 -11.11 8.35
N GLY A 190 -10.30 -11.69 7.18
CA GLY A 190 -10.24 -10.98 5.91
C GLY A 190 -11.23 -9.82 5.81
N VAL A 191 -12.47 -10.02 6.30
CA VAL A 191 -13.49 -8.96 6.38
C VAL A 191 -13.03 -7.87 7.35
N GLY A 192 -12.64 -8.25 8.57
CA GLY A 192 -12.19 -7.32 9.60
C GLY A 192 -10.99 -6.49 9.17
N ALA A 193 -9.98 -7.10 8.54
CA ALA A 193 -8.81 -6.40 8.02
C ALA A 193 -9.13 -5.36 6.92
N ARG A 194 -10.25 -5.55 6.21
CA ARG A 194 -10.71 -4.63 5.16
C ARG A 194 -11.66 -3.57 5.69
N SER A 195 -12.33 -3.84 6.81
CA SER A 195 -13.12 -2.84 7.52
C SER A 195 -12.24 -1.65 7.89
N TYR A 196 -12.71 -0.46 7.54
CA TYR A 196 -12.03 0.83 7.75
C TYR A 196 -10.80 1.12 6.88
N SER A 197 -10.48 0.25 5.90
CA SER A 197 -9.30 0.45 5.05
C SER A 197 -9.35 1.77 4.28
N LYS A 198 -10.50 2.12 3.68
CA LYS A 198 -10.68 3.39 2.96
C LYS A 198 -10.53 4.61 3.88
N GLU A 199 -11.04 4.52 5.10
CA GLU A 199 -10.93 5.56 6.12
C GLU A 199 -9.48 5.77 6.56
N PHE A 200 -8.72 4.69 6.70
CA PHE A 200 -7.28 4.76 7.01
C PHE A 200 -6.49 5.44 5.89
N GLU A 201 -6.82 5.19 4.63
CA GLU A 201 -6.19 5.87 3.49
C GLU A 201 -6.47 7.38 3.50
N LEU A 202 -7.70 7.80 3.79
CA LEU A 202 -8.05 9.22 3.87
C LEU A 202 -7.42 9.91 5.09
N GLU A 203 -7.30 9.19 6.21
CA GLU A 203 -6.57 9.65 7.40
C GLU A 203 -5.07 9.83 7.07
N ALA A 204 -4.47 8.87 6.36
CA ALA A 204 -3.10 8.93 5.90
C ALA A 204 -2.87 10.05 4.87
N ASP A 205 -3.80 10.29 3.95
CA ASP A 205 -3.75 11.41 3.00
C ASP A 205 -3.79 12.77 3.71
N ALA A 206 -4.65 12.93 4.72
CA ALA A 206 -4.76 14.16 5.49
C ALA A 206 -3.48 14.44 6.30
N LEU A 207 -3.01 13.45 7.05
CA LEU A 207 -1.78 13.60 7.85
C LEU A 207 -0.55 13.72 6.95
N GLY A 208 -0.49 12.96 5.85
CA GLY A 208 0.56 13.04 4.84
C GLY A 208 0.62 14.43 4.19
N ALA A 209 -0.52 15.05 3.88
CA ALA A 209 -0.56 16.44 3.40
C ALA A 209 0.04 17.42 4.42
N THR A 210 -0.23 17.20 5.72
CA THR A 210 0.33 18.00 6.81
C THR A 210 1.85 17.86 6.90
N ILE A 211 2.37 16.62 6.84
CA ILE A 211 3.80 16.34 6.91
C ILE A 211 4.52 16.96 5.71
N ALA A 212 4.02 16.71 4.49
CA ALA A 212 4.60 17.25 3.26
C ALA A 212 4.66 18.79 3.27
N LYS A 213 3.55 19.44 3.67
CA LYS A 213 3.48 20.90 3.79
C LYS A 213 4.46 21.44 4.82
N ARG A 214 4.58 20.81 5.99
CA ARG A 214 5.54 21.20 7.04
C ARG A 214 6.98 21.01 6.59
N ALA A 215 7.25 20.01 5.76
CA ALA A 215 8.54 19.82 5.12
C ALA A 215 8.80 20.81 3.96
N GLY A 216 7.84 21.67 3.60
CA GLY A 216 7.98 22.69 2.56
C GLY A 216 7.71 22.19 1.14
N TYR A 217 7.05 21.04 0.99
CA TYR A 217 6.54 20.54 -0.29
C TYR A 217 5.08 20.98 -0.51
N ASP A 218 4.64 20.97 -1.76
CA ASP A 218 3.24 21.21 -2.10
C ASP A 218 2.45 19.89 -2.06
N PRO A 219 1.61 19.64 -1.04
CA PRO A 219 0.86 18.39 -0.93
C PRO A 219 -0.20 18.24 -2.04
N VAL A 220 -0.76 19.34 -2.56
CA VAL A 220 -1.77 19.29 -3.63
C VAL A 220 -1.12 18.91 -4.95
N ARG A 221 0.07 19.46 -5.22
CA ARG A 221 0.89 19.03 -6.36
C ARG A 221 1.39 17.60 -6.20
N GLY A 222 1.77 17.19 -4.99
CA GLY A 222 2.23 15.83 -4.72
C GLY A 222 1.14 14.77 -4.90
N ALA A 223 -0.08 15.04 -4.43
CA ALA A 223 -1.22 14.14 -4.57
C ALA A 223 -1.69 13.95 -6.02
N GLN A 224 -1.26 14.79 -6.97
CA GLN A 224 -1.49 14.58 -8.41
C GLN A 224 -0.95 13.22 -8.90
N PHE A 225 -0.03 12.59 -8.15
CA PHE A 225 0.38 11.21 -8.37
C PHE A 225 -0.83 10.26 -8.52
N PHE A 226 -1.88 10.42 -7.71
CA PHE A 226 -3.09 9.58 -7.76
C PHE A 226 -3.80 9.64 -9.11
N LEU A 227 -3.84 10.80 -9.75
CA LEU A 227 -4.53 10.96 -11.03
C LEU A 227 -3.79 10.28 -12.20
N ARG A 228 -2.58 9.78 -11.96
CA ARG A 228 -1.75 9.10 -12.95
C ARG A 228 -1.79 7.58 -12.83
N ILE A 229 -2.33 7.06 -11.73
CA ILE A 229 -2.58 5.63 -11.53
C ILE A 229 -4.07 5.32 -11.78
N PRO A 230 -4.42 4.12 -12.26
CA PRO A 230 -5.81 3.75 -12.44
C PRO A 230 -6.61 3.95 -11.16
N ASP A 231 -7.80 4.55 -11.28
CA ASP A 231 -8.68 4.73 -10.12
C ASP A 231 -9.04 3.35 -9.55
N PRO A 232 -8.75 3.07 -8.27
CA PRO A 232 -9.15 1.82 -7.65
C PRO A 232 -10.68 1.63 -7.68
N GLY A 233 -11.45 2.72 -7.71
CA GLY A 233 -12.91 2.74 -7.75
C GLY A 233 -13.57 2.03 -6.57
N ASP A 234 -14.85 1.67 -6.73
CA ASP A 234 -15.62 0.86 -5.77
C ASP A 234 -15.58 -0.64 -6.08
N ARG A 235 -14.53 -1.14 -6.76
CA ARG A 235 -14.36 -2.58 -6.89
C ARG A 235 -14.27 -3.15 -5.47
N PHE A 236 -15.20 -4.05 -5.16
CA PHE A 236 -15.66 -4.55 -3.85
C PHE A 236 -14.57 -5.08 -2.89
N LEU A 237 -13.28 -4.98 -3.25
CA LEU A 237 -12.12 -5.45 -2.49
C LEU A 237 -10.94 -4.46 -2.49
N GLY A 238 -11.11 -3.24 -3.04
CA GLY A 238 -10.07 -2.21 -3.02
C GLY A 238 -9.92 -1.60 -1.62
N THR A 239 -8.72 -1.74 -1.05
CA THR A 239 -8.34 -1.06 0.20
C THR A 239 -8.23 0.46 0.03
N HIS A 240 -8.20 0.95 -1.21
CA HIS A 240 -8.04 2.37 -1.53
C HIS A 240 -9.35 3.04 -1.96
N PRO A 241 -9.66 4.25 -1.47
CA PRO A 241 -10.82 5.04 -1.88
C PRO A 241 -10.62 5.65 -3.28
N PRO A 242 -11.70 6.11 -3.93
CA PRO A 242 -11.62 6.77 -5.24
C PRO A 242 -10.65 7.96 -5.23
N ASN A 243 -9.91 8.14 -6.32
CA ASN A 243 -8.88 9.18 -6.42
C ASN A 243 -9.45 10.59 -6.18
N ALA A 244 -10.70 10.84 -6.58
CA ALA A 244 -11.38 12.12 -6.34
C ALA A 244 -11.55 12.43 -4.84
N GLN A 245 -11.86 11.42 -4.02
CA GLN A 245 -12.03 11.56 -2.58
C GLN A 245 -10.70 11.83 -1.90
N ARG A 246 -9.63 11.15 -2.33
CA ARG A 246 -8.25 11.38 -1.89
C ARG A 246 -7.78 12.81 -2.19
N MET A 247 -7.99 13.27 -3.43
CA MET A 247 -7.65 14.64 -3.82
C MET A 247 -8.42 15.69 -3.02
N GLU A 248 -9.70 15.44 -2.73
CA GLU A 248 -10.52 16.34 -1.93
C GLU A 248 -10.01 16.47 -0.49
N ILE A 249 -9.68 15.34 0.17
CA ILE A 249 -9.15 15.41 1.54
C ILE A 249 -7.81 16.15 1.59
N VAL A 250 -6.91 15.91 0.63
CA VAL A 250 -5.63 16.60 0.53
C VAL A 250 -5.82 18.11 0.35
N ARG A 251 -6.70 18.53 -0.58
CA ARG A 251 -6.99 19.95 -0.82
C ARG A 251 -7.55 20.64 0.41
N ARG A 252 -8.51 20.00 1.07
CA ARG A 252 -9.14 20.53 2.29
C ARG A 252 -8.11 20.70 3.40
N THR A 253 -7.27 19.69 3.63
CA THR A 253 -6.22 19.78 4.64
C THR A 253 -5.21 20.86 4.30
N ALA A 254 -4.72 20.90 3.04
CA ALA A 254 -3.74 21.90 2.61
C ALA A 254 -4.25 23.35 2.72
N ALA A 255 -5.56 23.58 2.54
CA ALA A 255 -6.17 24.89 2.70
C ALA A 255 -6.31 25.34 4.17
N GLY A 256 -6.22 24.42 5.12
CA GLY A 256 -6.32 24.68 6.55
C GLY A 256 -4.98 24.79 7.29
N LEU A 257 -3.85 24.69 6.59
CA LEU A 257 -2.48 24.77 7.13
C LEU A 257 -1.83 26.10 6.80
#